data_AF-A0A972CBC4-F1
#
_entry.id   AF-A0A972CBC4-F1
#
_cell.length_a   1.000
_cell.length_b   1.000
_cell.length_c   1.000
_cell.angle_alpha   90.00
_cell.angle_beta   90.00
_cell.angle_gamma   90.00
#
_symmetry.space_group_name_H-M   'P 1'
#
loop_
_entity.id
_entity.type
_entity.pdbx_description
1 polymer ?
#
loop_
_entity_poly.entity_id
_entity_poly.type
_entity_poly.pdbx_seq_one_letter_code
_entity_poly.pdbx_strand_id
1 'polypeptide(L)'
;MEHLYQKVSYLKGLAEGLEIDKNSKEGKLLLHIVEALEDFAYAINEINENYEDLERYVDYIDEDLTDVENELYDYDDYYEDEDDEDYDDYDDEYGIYDEDFEEDDFEEEE
;
A
#
# COMPACT_ATOMS: atom_id res chain seq x y z
N MET A 1 -7.81 6.10 16.46
CA MET A 1 -7.32 7.49 16.40
C MET A 1 -7.81 8.40 17.55
N GLU A 2 -8.96 8.09 18.16
CA GLU A 2 -9.56 8.83 19.30
C GLU A 2 -8.59 9.18 20.44
N HIS A 3 -7.62 8.30 20.73
CA HIS A 3 -6.63 8.52 21.78
C HIS A 3 -5.68 9.70 21.55
N LEU A 4 -5.37 10.06 20.31
CA LEU A 4 -4.49 11.19 20.04
C LEU A 4 -5.21 12.50 20.37
N TYR A 5 -6.44 12.61 19.90
CA TYR A 5 -7.29 13.77 20.11
C TYR A 5 -7.61 14.00 21.59
N GLN A 6 -7.90 12.92 22.32
CA GLN A 6 -8.10 12.93 23.77
C GLN A 6 -6.84 13.41 24.51
N LYS A 7 -5.65 12.96 24.08
CA LYS A 7 -4.37 13.40 24.67
C LYS A 7 -4.10 14.88 24.42
N VAL A 8 -4.32 15.37 23.21
CA VAL A 8 -4.12 16.80 22.89
C VAL A 8 -5.13 17.67 23.66
N SER A 9 -6.39 17.23 23.73
CA SER A 9 -7.43 17.91 24.52
C SER A 9 -7.08 17.95 26.01
N TYR A 10 -6.52 16.86 26.55
CA TYR A 10 -6.01 16.83 27.93
C TYR A 10 -4.84 17.82 28.13
N LEU A 11 -3.89 17.89 27.20
CA LEU A 11 -2.78 18.85 27.26
C LEU A 11 -3.27 20.30 27.21
N LYS A 12 -4.30 20.58 26.40
CA LYS A 12 -4.96 21.89 26.33
C LYS A 12 -5.60 22.27 27.66
N GLY A 13 -6.37 21.36 28.25
CA GLY A 13 -6.95 21.57 29.59
C GLY A 13 -5.89 21.73 30.68
N LEU A 14 -4.78 20.99 30.60
CA LEU A 14 -3.66 21.13 31.53
C LEU A 14 -2.97 22.48 31.39
N ALA A 15 -2.75 22.96 30.15
CA ALA A 15 -2.15 24.27 29.89
C ALA A 15 -3.04 25.42 30.41
N GLU A 16 -4.36 25.28 30.32
CA GLU A 16 -5.32 26.22 30.92
C GLU A 16 -5.29 26.18 32.45
N GLY A 17 -5.24 24.98 33.05
CA GLY A 17 -5.22 24.79 34.51
C GLY A 17 -3.91 25.16 35.19
N LEU A 18 -2.79 25.20 34.45
CA LEU A 18 -1.49 25.63 34.95
C LEU A 18 -1.34 27.15 35.07
N GLU A 19 -2.36 27.92 34.66
CA GLU A 19 -2.34 29.39 34.67
C GLU A 19 -1.09 29.98 33.99
N ILE A 20 -0.65 29.35 32.89
CA ILE A 20 0.53 29.78 32.15
C ILE A 20 0.39 31.25 31.75
N ASP A 21 1.41 32.07 32.07
CA ASP A 21 1.42 33.47 31.66
C ASP A 21 1.54 33.56 30.13
N LYS A 22 0.42 33.85 29.48
CA LYS A 22 0.28 34.00 28.03
C LYS A 22 1.09 35.18 27.46
N ASN A 23 1.65 36.04 28.30
CA ASN A 23 2.50 37.16 27.88
C ASN A 23 3.99 36.82 27.92
N SER A 24 4.37 35.80 28.69
CA SER A 24 5.75 35.29 28.71
C SER A 24 6.12 34.66 27.36
N LYS A 25 7.42 34.63 27.04
CA LYS A 25 7.90 34.04 25.78
C LYS A 25 7.66 32.52 25.78
N GLU A 26 7.90 31.92 26.93
CA GLU A 26 7.76 30.49 27.19
C GLU A 26 6.29 30.07 27.13
N GLY A 27 5.38 30.86 27.72
CA GLY A 27 3.95 30.60 27.70
C GLY A 27 3.35 30.68 26.30
N LYS A 28 3.78 31.67 25.49
CA LYS A 28 3.40 31.75 24.07
C LYS A 28 3.89 30.54 23.27
N LEU A 29 5.14 30.14 23.47
CA LEU A 29 5.70 28.97 22.80
C LEU A 29 4.91 27.70 23.15
N LEU A 30 4.63 27.46 24.43
CA LEU A 30 3.87 26.29 24.89
C LEU A 30 2.46 26.26 24.30
N LEU A 31 1.75 27.40 24.28
CA LEU A 31 0.41 27.48 23.69
C LEU A 31 0.43 27.14 22.20
N HIS A 32 1.38 27.70 21.44
CA HIS A 32 1.51 27.38 20.02
C HIS A 32 1.91 25.93 19.76
N ILE A 33 2.70 25.29 20.64
CA ILE A 33 2.97 23.86 20.55
C ILE A 33 1.68 23.05 20.72
N VAL A 34 0.84 23.41 21.69
CA VAL A 34 -0.44 22.72 21.92
C VAL A 34 -1.39 22.91 20.73
N GLU A 35 -1.46 24.12 20.17
CA GLU A 35 -2.24 24.40 18.95
C GLU A 35 -1.75 23.56 17.76
N ALA A 36 -0.43 23.52 17.52
CA ALA A 36 0.13 22.71 16.44
C ALA A 36 -0.16 21.21 16.63
N LEU A 37 -0.12 20.71 17.87
CA LEU A 37 -0.51 19.32 18.17
C LEU A 37 -1.99 19.05 17.90
N GLU A 38 -2.86 20.05 18.05
CA GLU A 38 -4.28 19.95 17.70
C GLU A 38 -4.44 19.83 16.18
N ASP A 39 -3.75 20.68 15.42
CA ASP A 39 -3.73 20.60 13.96
C ASP A 39 -3.20 19.25 13.46
N PHE A 40 -2.15 18.71 14.08
CA PHE A 40 -1.66 17.37 13.76
C PHE A 40 -2.70 16.29 14.07
N ALA A 41 -3.42 16.39 15.19
CA ALA A 41 -4.46 15.43 15.53
C ALA A 41 -5.59 15.43 14.49
N TYR A 42 -6.00 16.59 14.00
CA TYR A 42 -6.98 16.70 12.90
C TYR A 42 -6.45 16.11 11.60
N ALA A 43 -5.25 16.52 11.17
CA ALA A 43 -4.68 16.07 9.90
C ALA A 43 -4.49 14.55 9.84
N ILE A 44 -4.03 13.94 10.93
CA ILE A 44 -3.90 12.47 10.98
C ILE A 44 -5.29 11.82 10.95
N ASN A 45 -6.32 12.42 11.54
CA ASN A 45 -7.68 11.86 11.51
C ASN A 45 -8.25 11.87 10.09
N GLU A 46 -8.07 12.96 9.35
CA GLU A 46 -8.43 13.05 7.94
C GLU A 46 -7.68 12.01 7.09
N ILE A 47 -6.38 11.81 7.35
CA ILE A 47 -5.60 10.75 6.67
C ILE A 47 -6.18 9.36 6.96
N ASN A 48 -6.59 9.09 8.20
CA ASN A 48 -7.18 7.80 8.56
C ASN A 48 -8.52 7.56 7.86
N GLU A 49 -9.37 8.58 7.78
CA GLU A 49 -10.64 8.50 7.04
C GLU A 49 -10.40 8.24 5.55
N ASN A 50 -9.47 8.98 4.93
CA ASN A 50 -9.10 8.77 3.53
C ASN A 50 -8.47 7.39 3.29
N TYR A 51 -7.72 6.85 4.26
CA TYR A 51 -7.14 5.52 4.19
C TYR A 51 -8.21 4.43 4.26
N GLU A 52 -9.20 4.56 5.13
CA GLU A 52 -10.34 3.64 5.21
C GLU A 52 -11.18 3.68 3.90
N ASP A 53 -11.30 4.85 3.27
CA ASP A 53 -11.95 4.96 1.96
C ASP A 53 -11.12 4.28 0.86
N LEU A 54 -9.79 4.44 0.89
CA LEU A 54 -8.88 3.78 -0.05
C LEU A 54 -8.92 2.26 0.10
N GLU A 55 -8.93 1.74 1.33
CA GLU A 55 -9.07 0.31 1.60
C GLU A 55 -10.34 -0.25 0.95
N ARG A 56 -11.48 0.45 1.12
CA ARG A 56 -12.74 0.07 0.45
C ARG A 56 -12.65 0.12 -1.07
N TYR A 57 -11.95 1.09 -1.65
CA TYR A 57 -11.75 1.11 -3.10
C TYR A 57 -10.90 -0.06 -3.60
N VAL A 58 -9.89 -0.47 -2.83
CA VAL A 58 -9.07 -1.63 -3.15
C VAL A 58 -9.92 -2.91 -3.10
N ASP A 59 -10.76 -3.06 -2.08
CA ASP A 59 -11.68 -4.20 -1.99
C ASP A 59 -12.63 -4.28 -3.20
N TYR A 60 -13.16 -3.15 -3.66
CA TYR A 60 -14.01 -3.12 -4.86
C TYR A 60 -13.26 -3.50 -6.13
N ILE A 61 -12.00 -3.06 -6.26
CA ILE A 61 -11.17 -3.43 -7.41
C ILE A 61 -10.89 -4.95 -7.38
N ASP A 62 -10.63 -5.51 -6.21
CA ASP A 62 -10.40 -6.95 -6.04
C ASP A 62 -11.65 -7.77 -6.42
N GLU A 63 -12.84 -7.32 -6.00
CA GLU A 63 -14.12 -7.91 -6.40
C GLU A 63 -14.35 -7.83 -7.92
N ASP A 64 -14.20 -6.64 -8.50
CA ASP A 64 -14.36 -6.44 -9.96
C ASP A 64 -13.36 -7.29 -10.77
N LEU A 65 -12.11 -7.43 -10.29
CA LEU A 65 -11.10 -8.27 -10.93
C LEU A 65 -11.46 -9.75 -10.82
N THR A 66 -11.95 -10.20 -9.66
CA THR A 66 -12.43 -11.57 -9.46
C THR A 66 -13.54 -11.91 -10.45
N ASP A 67 -14.48 -10.99 -10.67
CA ASP A 67 -15.56 -11.19 -11.65
C ASP A 67 -15.02 -11.34 -13.08
N VAL A 68 -14.04 -10.53 -13.48
CA VAL A 68 -13.38 -10.62 -14.80
C VAL A 68 -12.59 -11.92 -14.94
N GLU A 69 -11.86 -12.33 -13.89
CA GLU A 69 -11.13 -13.59 -13.88
C GLU A 69 -12.07 -14.77 -14.06
N ASN A 70 -13.20 -14.79 -13.34
CA ASN A 70 -14.20 -15.83 -13.50
C ASN A 70 -14.78 -15.83 -14.92
N GLU A 71 -15.15 -14.67 -15.50
CA GLU A 71 -15.68 -14.64 -16.87
C GLU A 71 -14.67 -15.14 -17.92
N LEU A 72 -13.38 -14.85 -17.74
CA LEU A 72 -12.33 -15.26 -18.66
C LEU A 72 -11.95 -16.74 -18.50
N TYR A 73 -11.71 -17.19 -17.27
CA TYR A 73 -11.26 -18.56 -16.98
C TYR A 73 -12.40 -19.57 -17.02
N ASP A 74 -13.63 -19.20 -16.65
CA ASP A 74 -14.79 -20.07 -16.85
C ASP A 74 -15.08 -20.29 -18.35
N TYR A 75 -14.58 -19.46 -19.27
CA TYR A 75 -14.75 -19.67 -20.72
C TYR A 75 -13.70 -20.63 -21.32
N ASP A 76 -12.52 -20.74 -20.72
CA ASP A 76 -11.43 -21.63 -21.17
C ASP A 76 -11.58 -23.07 -20.64
N ASP A 77 -12.18 -23.30 -19.47
CA ASP A 77 -12.44 -24.65 -18.92
C ASP A 77 -13.51 -25.46 -19.71
N TYR A 78 -14.23 -24.86 -20.66
CA TYR A 78 -15.14 -25.58 -21.57
C TYR A 78 -14.49 -26.03 -22.89
N TYR A 79 -13.20 -25.77 -23.11
CA TYR A 79 -12.47 -26.18 -24.33
C TYR A 79 -11.33 -27.18 -24.06
N GLU A 80 -11.32 -27.84 -22.91
CA GLU A 80 -10.33 -28.88 -22.55
C GLU A 80 -10.92 -30.30 -22.51
N ASP A 81 -11.88 -30.61 -23.39
CA ASP A 81 -12.38 -31.99 -23.56
C ASP A 81 -12.82 -32.21 -25.03
N GLU A 82 -11.85 -32.42 -25.92
CA GLU A 82 -11.92 -33.26 -27.15
C GLU A 82 -10.73 -32.92 -28.07
N ASP A 83 -9.60 -33.62 -27.91
CA ASP A 83 -8.94 -34.35 -29.00
C ASP A 83 -7.67 -35.06 -28.49
N ASP A 84 -7.89 -36.30 -28.06
CA ASP A 84 -6.87 -37.32 -27.86
C ASP A 84 -6.94 -38.27 -29.07
N GLU A 85 -6.25 -37.96 -30.18
CA GLU A 85 -5.88 -38.95 -31.21
C GLU A 85 -4.53 -38.61 -31.88
N ASP A 86 -3.47 -39.27 -31.38
CA ASP A 86 -2.35 -39.90 -32.10
C ASP A 86 -1.99 -39.38 -33.51
N TYR A 87 -0.84 -38.73 -33.68
CA TYR A 87 -0.03 -38.82 -34.91
C TYR A 87 1.48 -38.69 -34.64
N ASP A 88 2.11 -39.87 -34.56
CA ASP A 88 3.39 -40.27 -35.16
C ASP A 88 4.64 -39.37 -35.04
N ASP A 89 5.55 -39.82 -34.18
CA ASP A 89 6.95 -40.17 -34.49
C ASP A 89 7.56 -39.52 -35.74
N TYR A 90 8.18 -38.34 -35.56
CA TYR A 90 9.26 -37.87 -36.42
C TYR A 90 10.46 -37.44 -35.57
N ASP A 91 11.28 -38.45 -35.32
CA ASP A 91 12.74 -38.40 -35.22
C ASP A 91 13.34 -37.35 -36.18
N ASP A 92 13.83 -36.22 -35.62
CA ASP A 92 14.78 -35.34 -36.31
C ASP A 92 15.85 -34.89 -35.31
N GLU A 93 16.74 -35.85 -35.05
CA GLU A 93 18.11 -35.66 -34.60
C GLU A 93 18.89 -34.74 -35.56
N TYR A 94 18.91 -33.44 -35.30
CA TYR A 94 19.96 -32.49 -35.74
C TYR A 94 20.05 -31.39 -34.67
N GLY A 95 21.04 -31.29 -33.77
CA GLY A 95 22.42 -31.72 -33.80
C GLY A 95 23.33 -30.50 -33.55
N ILE A 96 23.57 -30.16 -32.27
CA ILE A 96 24.73 -29.42 -31.72
C ILE A 96 24.80 -27.94 -32.21
N TYR A 97 24.96 -26.89 -31.40
CA TYR A 97 26.17 -26.47 -30.67
C TYR A 97 25.81 -25.61 -29.46
N ASP A 98 26.27 -26.04 -28.29
CA ASP A 98 26.72 -25.17 -27.19
C ASP A 98 27.80 -24.23 -27.73
N GLU A 99 27.67 -22.94 -27.46
CA GLU A 99 28.82 -22.05 -27.30
C GLU A 99 28.41 -20.90 -26.36
N ASP A 100 28.68 -21.11 -25.08
CA ASP A 100 29.24 -20.13 -24.15
C ASP A 100 28.85 -18.66 -24.40
N PHE A 101 27.78 -18.21 -23.75
CA PHE A 101 27.65 -16.78 -23.44
C PHE A 101 28.05 -16.59 -21.99
N GLU A 102 29.35 -16.30 -21.80
CA GLU A 102 29.92 -15.96 -20.51
C GLU A 102 29.18 -14.79 -19.86
N GLU A 103 28.95 -14.96 -18.57
CA GLU A 103 28.38 -14.02 -17.63
C GLU A 103 29.39 -12.88 -17.42
N ASP A 104 29.34 -11.83 -18.24
CA ASP A 104 30.19 -10.64 -18.04
C ASP A 104 29.59 -9.77 -16.92
N ASP A 105 30.16 -9.97 -15.73
CA ASP A 105 30.19 -9.09 -14.56
C ASP A 105 30.33 -7.61 -14.98
N PHE A 106 29.26 -6.83 -14.86
CA PHE A 106 29.39 -5.37 -14.86
C PHE A 106 29.74 -4.93 -13.43
N GLU A 107 31.03 -4.95 -13.12
CA GLU A 107 31.58 -4.31 -11.94
C GLU A 107 31.27 -2.80 -11.94
N GLU A 108 30.80 -2.36 -10.79
CA GLU A 108 30.57 -1.00 -10.35
C GLU A 108 31.92 -0.26 -10.23
N GLU A 109 32.12 0.85 -10.95
CA GLU A 109 33.17 1.82 -10.62
C GLU A 109 32.61 3.25 -10.51
N GLU A 110 32.82 3.80 -9.30
CA GLU A 110 32.76 5.18 -8.75
C GLU A 110 32.02 6.32 -9.49
#